data_AF-A0ABD4KS01-F1
#
_entry.id   AF-A0ABD4KS01-F1
#
_cell.length_a   1.000
_cell.length_b   1.000
_cell.length_c   1.000
_cell.angle_alpha   90.00
_cell.angle_beta   90.00
_cell.angle_gamma   90.00
#
_symmetry.space_group_name_H-M   'P 1'
#
loop_
_entity.id
_entity.type
_entity.pdbx_description
1 polymer ?
#
loop_
_entity_poly.entity_id
_entity_poly.type
_entity_poly.pdbx_seq_one_letter_code
_entity_poly.pdbx_strand_id
1 'polypeptide(L)'
;MKKVNFCDAQLRQNYFAVLSLIGLITSFCLIVIKVPDENSTRFTIGVCLALFLSAVYVYMWFSANSRKCASLTINNSKIDIKVGDIFSTEGLKVIAFNEYFDSIVDNDIISEGSLNGIYINTQVDDLAEFDNTLDNNSALNKKVIDTNNDREKGKNKKYKLGTIYEKDDFLLTAFSKFDVDNRAYLNI
;
A
#
# COMPACT_ATOMS: atom_id res chain seq x y z
N MET A 1 3.66 4.20 1.46
CA MET A 1 5.02 4.56 0.98
C MET A 1 5.75 5.31 2.08
N LYS A 2 7.07 5.11 2.20
CA LYS A 2 7.88 5.84 3.18
C LYS A 2 7.83 7.33 2.86
N LYS A 3 7.42 8.15 3.84
CA LYS A 3 7.46 9.61 3.69
C LYS A 3 8.93 10.04 3.52
N VAL A 4 9.14 10.94 2.58
CA VAL A 4 10.45 11.51 2.25
C VAL A 4 10.73 12.64 3.23
N ASN A 5 11.79 12.47 4.02
CA ASN A 5 12.27 13.50 4.93
C ASN A 5 12.69 14.74 4.14
N PHE A 6 12.59 15.91 4.78
CA PHE A 6 12.99 17.17 4.15
C PHE A 6 14.43 17.09 3.63
N CYS A 7 15.38 16.60 4.42
CA CYS A 7 16.80 16.48 4.03
C CYS A 7 17.17 15.16 3.30
N ASP A 8 16.23 14.50 2.64
CA ASP A 8 16.48 13.24 1.95
C ASP A 8 17.59 13.38 0.89
N ALA A 9 18.50 12.40 0.83
CA ALA A 9 19.66 12.46 -0.06
C ALA A 9 19.26 12.42 -1.54
N GLN A 10 18.25 11.61 -1.89
CA GLN A 10 17.76 11.50 -3.26
C GLN A 10 16.98 12.76 -3.66
N LEU A 11 16.18 13.32 -2.75
CA LEU A 11 15.51 14.60 -2.98
C LEU A 11 16.51 15.74 -3.22
N ARG A 12 17.57 15.84 -2.41
CA ARG A 12 18.63 16.84 -2.58
C ARG A 12 19.40 16.65 -3.89
N GLN A 13 19.72 15.42 -4.26
CA GLN A 13 20.40 15.13 -5.53
C GLN A 13 19.55 15.57 -6.72
N ASN A 14 18.26 15.25 -6.72
CA ASN A 14 17.32 15.70 -7.76
C ASN A 14 17.21 17.23 -7.78
N TYR A 15 17.16 17.87 -6.61
CA TYR A 15 17.14 19.33 -6.52
C TYR A 15 18.42 19.96 -7.07
N PHE A 16 19.60 19.41 -6.79
CA PHE A 16 20.85 19.92 -7.35
C PHE A 16 20.90 19.79 -8.88
N ALA A 17 20.33 18.72 -9.45
CA ALA A 17 20.17 18.60 -10.90
C ALA A 17 19.29 19.72 -11.48
N VAL A 18 18.14 20.00 -10.86
CA VAL A 18 17.25 21.12 -11.25
C VAL A 18 17.95 22.46 -11.08
N LEU A 19 18.65 22.67 -9.96
CA LEU A 19 19.41 23.88 -9.68
C LEU A 19 20.51 24.12 -10.73
N SER A 20 21.18 23.05 -11.18
CA SER A 20 22.21 23.14 -12.21
C SER A 20 21.65 23.61 -13.56
N LEU A 21 20.46 23.13 -13.95
CA LEU A 21 19.76 23.56 -15.16
C LEU A 21 19.33 25.03 -15.06
N ILE A 22 18.74 25.42 -13.93
CA ILE A 22 18.35 26.81 -13.68
C ILE A 22 19.59 27.72 -13.74
N GLY A 23 20.67 27.36 -13.04
CA GLY A 23 21.91 28.13 -13.03
C GLY A 23 22.54 28.30 -14.41
N LEU A 24 22.50 27.26 -15.25
CA LEU A 24 22.95 27.31 -16.63
C LEU A 24 22.13 28.33 -17.44
N ILE A 25 20.80 28.28 -17.37
CA ILE A 25 19.90 29.23 -18.05
C ILE A 25 20.16 30.66 -17.56
N THR A 26 20.23 30.86 -16.24
CA THR A 26 20.49 32.17 -15.65
C THR A 26 21.83 32.74 -16.12
N SER A 27 22.86 31.91 -16.26
CA SER A 27 24.18 32.34 -16.75
C SER A 27 24.10 32.89 -18.18
N PHE A 28 23.38 32.23 -19.08
CA PHE A 28 23.16 32.75 -20.44
C PHE A 28 22.33 34.03 -20.44
N CYS A 29 21.29 34.12 -19.62
CA CYS A 29 20.46 35.33 -19.51
C CYS A 29 21.28 36.55 -19.03
N LEU A 30 22.20 36.36 -18.09
CA LEU A 30 23.05 37.43 -17.56
C LEU A 30 24.06 37.98 -18.59
N ILE A 31 24.41 37.21 -19.63
CA ILE A 31 25.27 37.69 -20.72
C ILE A 31 24.51 38.73 -21.58
N VAL A 32 23.21 38.54 -21.74
CA VAL A 32 22.36 39.37 -22.62
C VAL A 32 21.74 40.54 -21.85
N ILE A 33 21.38 40.33 -20.58
CA ILE A 33 20.66 41.31 -19.75
C ILE A 33 21.64 42.05 -18.85
N LYS A 34 21.73 43.37 -19.01
CA LYS A 34 22.52 44.24 -18.13
C LYS A 34 21.74 44.51 -16.84
N VAL A 35 22.22 43.97 -15.72
CA VAL A 35 21.57 44.14 -14.40
C VAL A 35 21.74 45.59 -13.93
N PRO A 36 20.66 46.27 -13.47
CA PRO A 36 20.76 47.62 -12.92
C PRO A 36 21.80 47.74 -11.80
N ASP A 37 22.52 48.87 -11.75
CA ASP A 37 23.63 49.10 -10.80
C ASP A 37 23.17 49.57 -9.41
N GLU A 38 21.86 49.80 -9.24
CA GLU A 38 21.32 50.30 -7.99
C GLU A 38 21.28 49.19 -6.93
N ASN A 39 21.99 49.40 -5.81
CA ASN A 39 22.16 48.40 -4.74
C ASN A 39 20.82 47.81 -4.24
N SER A 40 19.78 48.63 -4.11
CA SER A 40 18.45 48.20 -3.67
C SER A 40 17.80 47.22 -4.65
N THR A 41 17.95 47.45 -5.96
CA THR A 41 17.38 46.59 -7.01
C THR A 41 18.10 45.25 -7.08
N ARG A 42 19.43 45.23 -6.94
CA ARG A 42 20.25 44.01 -6.90
C ARG A 42 19.90 43.13 -5.71
N PHE A 43 19.77 43.75 -4.53
CA PHE A 43 19.37 43.03 -3.32
C PHE A 43 17.99 42.40 -3.48
N THR A 44 17.03 43.16 -4.04
CA THR A 44 15.67 42.67 -4.30
C THR A 44 15.67 41.47 -5.26
N ILE A 45 16.44 41.54 -6.35
CA ILE A 45 16.58 40.42 -7.31
C ILE A 45 17.17 39.18 -6.63
N GLY A 46 18.20 39.35 -5.80
CA GLY A 46 18.83 38.25 -5.07
C GLY A 46 17.87 37.57 -4.09
N VAL A 47 17.09 38.35 -3.34
CA VAL A 47 16.06 37.82 -2.41
C VAL A 47 14.97 37.09 -3.19
N CYS A 48 14.47 37.66 -4.28
CA CYS A 48 13.48 37.01 -5.14
C CYS A 48 13.97 35.66 -5.69
N LEU A 49 15.24 35.60 -6.14
CA LEU A 49 15.83 34.36 -6.63
C LEU A 49 15.96 33.31 -5.52
N ALA A 50 16.42 33.70 -4.33
CA ALA A 50 16.52 32.79 -3.19
C ALA A 50 15.15 32.24 -2.77
N LEU A 51 14.12 33.10 -2.72
CA LEU A 51 12.75 32.69 -2.44
C LEU A 51 12.22 31.73 -3.52
N PHE A 52 12.45 32.02 -4.79
CA PHE A 52 12.07 31.15 -5.89
C PHE A 52 12.71 29.76 -5.78
N LEU A 53 14.01 29.68 -5.54
CA LEU A 53 14.72 28.41 -5.36
C LEU A 53 14.21 27.62 -4.15
N SER A 54 13.92 28.32 -3.04
CA SER A 54 13.31 27.68 -1.86
C SER A 54 11.92 27.12 -2.15
N ALA A 55 11.09 27.84 -2.93
CA ALA A 55 9.75 27.39 -3.32
C ALA A 55 9.81 26.15 -4.22
N VAL A 56 10.76 26.10 -5.17
CA VAL A 56 11.02 24.91 -5.99
C VAL A 56 11.35 23.71 -5.13
N TYR A 57 12.20 23.87 -4.11
CA TYR A 57 12.53 22.79 -3.19
C TYR A 57 11.32 22.27 -2.41
N VAL A 58 10.53 23.18 -1.83
CA VAL A 58 9.30 22.84 -1.10
C VAL A 58 8.29 22.12 -2.00
N TYR A 59 8.13 22.58 -3.25
CA TYR A 59 7.28 21.93 -4.24
C TYR A 59 7.73 20.49 -4.53
N MET A 60 9.03 20.27 -4.77
CA MET A 60 9.58 18.93 -5.00
C MET A 60 9.37 18.01 -3.80
N TRP A 61 9.55 18.53 -2.58
CA TRP A 61 9.31 17.78 -1.35
C TRP A 61 7.84 17.38 -1.18
N PHE A 62 6.90 18.30 -1.44
CA PHE A 62 5.47 18.02 -1.39
C PHE A 62 5.06 16.98 -2.45
N SER A 63 5.57 17.12 -3.67
CA SER A 63 5.35 16.18 -4.77
C SER A 63 5.86 14.78 -4.44
N ALA A 64 7.07 14.67 -3.86
CA ALA A 64 7.64 13.39 -3.44
C ALA A 64 6.78 12.68 -2.39
N ASN A 65 6.21 13.43 -1.45
CA ASN A 65 5.36 12.90 -0.38
C ASN A 65 3.91 12.59 -0.82
N SER A 66 3.46 13.15 -1.94
CA SER A 66 2.11 12.93 -2.47
C SER A 66 2.01 11.72 -3.40
N ARG A 67 3.12 11.02 -3.67
CA ARG A 67 3.14 9.84 -4.54
C ARG A 67 2.36 8.69 -3.89
N LYS A 68 1.31 8.24 -4.57
CA LYS A 68 0.48 7.09 -4.16
C LYS A 68 0.76 5.81 -4.94
N CYS A 69 1.57 5.89 -6.00
CA CYS A 69 1.86 4.76 -6.89
C CYS A 69 3.36 4.72 -7.25
N ALA A 70 3.93 3.52 -7.28
CA ALA A 70 5.27 3.26 -7.79
C ALA A 70 5.21 2.02 -8.68
N SER A 71 5.79 2.11 -9.88
CA SER A 71 5.86 1.01 -10.83
C SER A 71 7.30 0.53 -10.94
N LEU A 72 7.50 -0.78 -10.93
CA LEU A 72 8.77 -1.45 -11.12
C LEU A 72 8.60 -2.54 -12.17
N THR A 73 9.57 -2.71 -13.05
CA THR A 73 9.58 -3.84 -13.99
C THR A 73 10.66 -4.84 -13.56
N ILE A 74 10.25 -6.08 -13.25
CA ILE A 74 11.15 -7.20 -12.93
C ILE A 74 10.90 -8.30 -13.95
N ASN A 75 11.92 -8.77 -14.67
CA ASN A 75 11.81 -9.87 -15.65
C ASN A 75 10.62 -9.71 -16.61
N ASN A 76 10.48 -8.53 -17.21
CA ASN A 76 9.37 -8.15 -18.10
C ASN A 76 7.97 -8.12 -17.45
N SER A 77 7.87 -8.37 -16.14
CA SER A 77 6.64 -8.24 -15.37
C SER A 77 6.58 -6.85 -14.73
N LYS A 78 5.50 -6.12 -15.00
CA LYS A 78 5.23 -4.82 -14.39
C LYS A 78 4.55 -5.01 -13.04
N ILE A 79 5.16 -4.48 -11.98
CA ILE A 79 4.69 -4.51 -10.61
C ILE A 79 4.32 -3.09 -10.21
N ASP A 80 3.06 -2.87 -9.86
CA ASP A 80 2.55 -1.58 -9.41
C ASP A 80 2.26 -1.63 -7.90
N ILE A 81 2.95 -0.81 -7.11
CA ILE A 81 2.72 -0.61 -5.68
C ILE A 81 1.82 0.62 -5.53
N LYS A 82 0.57 0.42 -5.11
CA LYS A 82 -0.43 1.47 -4.95
C LYS A 82 -0.87 1.59 -3.49
N VAL A 83 -1.12 2.82 -3.03
CA VAL A 83 -1.80 3.10 -1.77
C VAL A 83 -3.26 3.42 -2.09
N GLY A 84 -4.18 2.57 -1.64
CA GLY A 84 -5.60 2.70 -1.92
C GLY A 84 -6.41 1.54 -1.34
N ASP A 85 -7.64 1.42 -1.81
CA ASP A 85 -8.56 0.35 -1.41
C ASP A 85 -8.47 -0.84 -2.37
N ILE A 86 -8.20 -2.03 -1.82
CA ILE A 86 -8.10 -3.27 -2.59
C ILE A 86 -9.45 -3.70 -3.19
N PHE A 87 -10.57 -3.38 -2.54
CA PHE A 87 -11.91 -3.73 -3.04
C PHE A 87 -12.28 -2.95 -4.29
N SER A 88 -11.74 -1.73 -4.47
CA SER A 88 -11.91 -0.91 -5.67
C SER A 88 -10.98 -1.26 -6.84
N THR A 89 -10.07 -2.22 -6.66
CA THR A 89 -9.06 -2.56 -7.67
C THR A 89 -9.62 -3.55 -8.69
N GLU A 90 -9.29 -3.40 -9.97
CA GLU A 90 -9.70 -4.35 -11.01
C GLU A 90 -8.90 -5.65 -10.97
N GLY A 91 -9.53 -6.76 -11.35
CA GLY A 91 -8.91 -8.10 -11.42
C GLY A 91 -9.00 -8.88 -10.11
N LEU A 92 -8.25 -9.99 -10.06
CA LEU A 92 -8.25 -10.92 -8.92
C LEU A 92 -7.61 -10.29 -7.69
N LYS A 93 -8.31 -10.36 -6.55
CA LYS A 93 -7.93 -9.78 -5.26
C LYS A 93 -7.61 -10.88 -4.27
N VAL A 94 -6.38 -10.92 -3.77
CA VAL A 94 -5.99 -11.89 -2.74
C VAL A 94 -6.27 -11.31 -1.36
N ILE A 95 -7.04 -12.03 -0.54
CA ILE A 95 -7.28 -11.68 0.87
C ILE A 95 -6.73 -12.78 1.76
N ALA A 96 -5.81 -12.40 2.65
CA ALA A 96 -5.19 -13.31 3.60
C ALA A 96 -6.14 -13.61 4.76
N PHE A 97 -6.70 -14.81 4.78
CA PHE A 97 -7.48 -15.36 5.89
C PHE A 97 -6.61 -16.19 6.84
N ASN A 98 -7.16 -16.50 8.01
CA ASN A 98 -6.59 -17.51 8.87
C ASN A 98 -6.83 -18.92 8.31
N GLU A 99 -6.13 -19.90 8.88
CA GLU A 99 -6.19 -21.30 8.46
C GLU A 99 -7.56 -21.95 8.62
N TYR A 100 -8.51 -21.32 9.32
CA TYR A 100 -9.87 -21.81 9.51
C TYR A 100 -10.88 -21.15 8.57
N PHE A 101 -10.47 -20.12 7.81
CA PHE A 101 -11.38 -19.24 7.05
C PHE A 101 -12.54 -18.70 7.89
N ASP A 102 -12.23 -18.26 9.13
CA ASP A 102 -13.26 -17.70 10.01
C ASP A 102 -14.04 -16.57 9.33
N SER A 103 -15.34 -16.50 9.63
CA SER A 103 -16.30 -15.57 9.02
C SER A 103 -17.01 -14.69 10.06
N ILE A 104 -16.71 -14.86 11.36
CA ILE A 104 -17.36 -14.16 12.46
C ILE A 104 -16.66 -12.82 12.71
N VAL A 105 -17.36 -11.72 12.44
CA VAL A 105 -16.88 -10.35 12.68
C VAL A 105 -17.46 -9.82 14.00
N ASP A 106 -16.66 -9.84 15.05
CA ASP A 106 -17.10 -9.54 16.42
C ASP A 106 -16.05 -8.77 17.24
N ASN A 107 -14.96 -8.32 16.60
CA ASN A 107 -13.82 -7.68 17.23
C ASN A 107 -13.05 -8.56 18.23
N ASP A 108 -13.26 -9.88 18.17
CA ASP A 108 -12.52 -10.90 18.91
C ASP A 108 -11.78 -11.84 17.94
N ILE A 109 -12.50 -12.55 17.06
CA ILE A 109 -11.89 -13.38 16.00
C ILE A 109 -11.49 -12.51 14.80
N ILE A 110 -12.43 -11.69 14.33
CA ILE A 110 -12.20 -10.76 13.22
C ILE A 110 -12.69 -9.38 13.65
N SER A 111 -11.80 -8.40 13.55
CA SER A 111 -12.15 -7.00 13.76
C SER A 111 -12.88 -6.43 12.53
N GLU A 112 -13.90 -5.62 12.77
CA GLU A 112 -14.67 -4.90 11.74
C GLU A 112 -13.78 -4.03 10.84
N GLY A 113 -12.73 -3.43 11.41
CA GLY A 113 -11.78 -2.57 10.68
C GLY A 113 -10.66 -3.33 9.96
N SER A 114 -10.59 -4.65 10.11
CA SER A 114 -9.61 -5.49 9.42
C SER A 114 -10.01 -5.72 7.96
N LEU A 115 -9.05 -6.12 7.12
CA LEU A 115 -9.35 -6.44 5.72
C LEU A 115 -10.40 -7.55 5.59
N ASN A 116 -10.31 -8.59 6.43
CA ASN A 116 -11.26 -9.69 6.46
C ASN A 116 -12.65 -9.23 6.95
N GLY A 117 -12.70 -8.39 7.98
CA GLY A 117 -13.95 -7.83 8.50
C GLY A 117 -14.66 -6.96 7.47
N ILE A 118 -13.93 -6.07 6.78
CA ILE A 118 -14.47 -5.27 5.69
C ILE A 118 -14.96 -6.17 4.54
N TYR A 119 -14.20 -7.22 4.17
CA TYR A 119 -14.63 -8.16 3.14
C TYR A 119 -15.96 -8.84 3.51
N ILE A 120 -16.05 -9.43 4.72
CA ILE A 120 -17.25 -10.13 5.17
C ILE A 120 -18.44 -9.16 5.23
N ASN A 121 -18.26 -7.97 5.79
CA ASN A 121 -19.37 -7.03 5.96
C ASN A 121 -19.83 -6.34 4.66
N THR A 122 -19.00 -6.30 3.61
CA THR A 122 -19.30 -5.52 2.40
C THR A 122 -19.39 -6.34 1.11
N GLN A 123 -18.78 -7.53 1.07
CA GLN A 123 -18.71 -8.38 -0.12
C GLN A 123 -19.44 -9.72 0.06
N VAL A 124 -19.87 -10.06 1.28
CA VAL A 124 -20.62 -11.29 1.57
C VAL A 124 -22.06 -10.92 1.90
N ASP A 125 -22.98 -11.21 0.98
CA ASP A 125 -24.41 -10.90 1.16
C ASP A 125 -25.08 -11.88 2.14
N ASP A 126 -24.79 -13.18 2.01
CA ASP A 126 -25.32 -14.24 2.86
C ASP A 126 -24.15 -15.05 3.47
N LEU A 127 -23.95 -14.85 4.77
CA LEU A 127 -22.92 -15.52 5.54
C LEU A 127 -23.14 -17.04 5.62
N ALA A 128 -24.40 -17.48 5.69
CA ALA A 128 -24.74 -18.89 5.75
C ALA A 128 -24.51 -19.59 4.41
N GLU A 129 -24.78 -18.90 3.30
CA GLU A 129 -24.40 -19.39 1.96
C GLU A 129 -22.89 -19.46 1.81
N PHE A 130 -22.17 -18.42 2.20
CA PHE A 130 -20.71 -18.38 2.17
C PHE A 130 -20.10 -19.56 2.96
N ASP A 131 -20.56 -19.78 4.18
CA ASP A 131 -20.05 -20.87 5.01
C ASP A 131 -20.42 -22.25 4.44
N ASN A 132 -21.65 -22.44 3.94
CA ASN A 132 -22.05 -23.68 3.29
C ASN A 132 -21.24 -23.98 2.02
N THR A 133 -20.98 -22.98 1.18
CA THR A 133 -20.23 -23.17 -0.06
C THR A 133 -18.77 -23.50 0.22
N LEU A 134 -18.18 -22.91 1.26
CA LEU A 134 -16.85 -23.25 1.73
C LEU A 134 -16.78 -24.68 2.29
N ASP A 135 -17.75 -25.06 3.14
CA ASP A 135 -17.77 -26.38 3.78
C ASP A 135 -18.06 -27.53 2.82
N ASN A 136 -18.88 -27.29 1.78
CA ASN A 136 -19.23 -28.31 0.79
C ASN A 136 -18.24 -28.37 -0.38
N ASN A 137 -17.20 -27.53 -0.39
CA ASN A 137 -16.22 -27.54 -1.46
C ASN A 137 -15.28 -28.75 -1.37
N SER A 138 -15.51 -29.73 -2.25
CA SER A 138 -14.73 -30.98 -2.28
C SER A 138 -13.21 -30.77 -2.50
N ALA A 139 -12.81 -29.71 -3.20
CA ALA A 139 -11.40 -29.41 -3.44
C ALA A 139 -10.72 -28.81 -2.20
N LEU A 140 -11.44 -27.98 -1.43
CA LEU A 140 -10.95 -27.44 -0.16
C LEU A 140 -10.91 -28.52 0.92
N ASN A 141 -11.93 -29.38 0.99
CA ASN A 141 -12.00 -30.45 1.97
C ASN A 141 -10.82 -31.45 1.87
N LYS A 142 -10.26 -31.65 0.66
CA LYS A 142 -9.03 -32.44 0.46
C LYS A 142 -7.76 -31.80 1.06
N LYS A 143 -7.83 -30.50 1.40
CA LYS A 143 -6.71 -29.72 1.94
C LYS A 143 -6.84 -29.45 3.44
N VAL A 144 -7.89 -29.99 4.08
CA VAL A 144 -8.03 -29.98 5.54
C VAL A 144 -6.94 -30.86 6.14
N ILE A 145 -6.18 -30.32 7.08
CA ILE A 145 -5.06 -31.00 7.73
C ILE A 145 -5.42 -31.53 9.11
N ASP A 146 -6.38 -30.89 9.79
CA ASP A 146 -6.77 -31.20 11.16
C ASP A 146 -8.12 -30.53 11.48
N THR A 147 -8.79 -30.99 12.54
CA THR A 147 -10.03 -30.40 13.06
C THR A 147 -9.86 -30.14 14.55
N ASN A 148 -9.89 -28.87 14.94
CA ASN A 148 -9.77 -28.44 16.32
C ASN A 148 -11.13 -28.49 17.03
N ASN A 149 -11.46 -29.63 17.63
CA ASN A 149 -12.70 -29.80 18.38
C ASN A 149 -12.73 -29.05 19.71
N ASP A 150 -11.58 -28.63 20.23
CA ASP A 150 -11.47 -27.88 21.49
C ASP A 150 -11.74 -26.38 21.31
N ARG A 151 -11.89 -25.93 20.06
CA ARG A 151 -12.14 -24.51 19.77
C ARG A 151 -13.58 -24.14 20.13
N GLU A 152 -13.74 -23.25 21.10
CA GLU A 152 -15.06 -22.83 21.60
C GLU A 152 -15.81 -21.92 20.60
N LYS A 153 -15.09 -21.19 19.75
CA LYS A 153 -15.65 -20.13 18.90
C LYS A 153 -14.98 -20.07 17.53
N GLY A 154 -15.78 -19.87 16.49
CA GLY A 154 -15.32 -19.87 15.10
C GLY A 154 -15.37 -21.24 14.44
N LYS A 155 -14.67 -21.37 13.32
CA LYS A 155 -14.61 -22.62 12.55
C LYS A 155 -13.54 -23.55 13.13
N ASN A 156 -13.75 -24.86 12.99
CA ASN A 156 -12.89 -25.89 13.58
C ASN A 156 -11.96 -26.59 12.57
N LYS A 157 -12.28 -26.60 11.28
CA LYS A 157 -11.45 -27.21 10.24
C LYS A 157 -10.22 -26.35 9.97
N LYS A 158 -9.02 -26.92 10.12
CA LYS A 158 -7.75 -26.30 9.72
C LYS A 158 -7.41 -26.68 8.30
N TYR A 159 -7.22 -25.69 7.45
CA TYR A 159 -6.78 -25.85 6.07
C TYR A 159 -5.27 -25.65 5.98
N LYS A 160 -4.61 -26.44 5.12
CA LYS A 160 -3.19 -26.24 4.82
C LYS A 160 -2.94 -24.80 4.35
N LEU A 161 -1.91 -24.13 4.88
CA LEU A 161 -1.52 -22.80 4.43
C LEU A 161 -1.25 -22.78 2.91
N GLY A 162 -1.67 -21.70 2.25
CA GLY A 162 -1.70 -21.58 0.79
C GLY A 162 -2.93 -22.22 0.13
N THR A 163 -3.87 -22.76 0.90
CA THR A 163 -5.19 -23.12 0.38
C THR A 163 -5.92 -21.87 -0.07
N ILE A 164 -6.43 -21.87 -1.29
CA ILE A 164 -7.17 -20.76 -1.90
C ILE A 164 -8.61 -21.21 -2.12
N TYR A 165 -9.55 -20.41 -1.62
CA TYR A 165 -10.96 -20.45 -1.96
C TYR A 165 -11.27 -19.25 -2.86
N GLU A 166 -11.59 -19.53 -4.12
CA GLU A 166 -11.99 -18.54 -5.11
C GLU A 166 -13.49 -18.29 -5.00
N LYS A 167 -13.87 -17.04 -4.77
CA LYS A 167 -15.26 -16.57 -4.69
C LYS A 167 -15.32 -15.24 -5.42
N ASP A 168 -16.03 -15.23 -6.55
CA ASP A 168 -16.13 -14.10 -7.47
C ASP A 168 -14.74 -13.64 -7.95
N ASP A 169 -14.33 -12.40 -7.69
CA ASP A 169 -13.00 -11.89 -8.01
C ASP A 169 -12.02 -11.93 -6.82
N PHE A 170 -12.39 -12.64 -5.75
CA PHE A 170 -11.57 -12.78 -4.54
C PHE A 170 -10.94 -14.17 -4.42
N LEU A 171 -9.65 -14.17 -4.09
CA LEU A 171 -8.85 -15.35 -3.76
C LEU A 171 -8.59 -15.35 -2.25
N LEU A 172 -9.53 -15.95 -1.51
CA LEU A 172 -9.42 -16.06 -0.05
C LEU A 172 -8.37 -17.12 0.26
N THR A 173 -7.28 -16.71 0.90
CA THR A 173 -6.11 -17.56 1.06
C THR A 173 -5.86 -17.85 2.54
N ALA A 174 -5.83 -19.13 2.92
CA ALA A 174 -5.38 -19.58 4.23
C ALA A 174 -3.90 -19.20 4.39
N PHE A 175 -3.61 -18.11 5.08
CA PHE A 175 -2.29 -17.50 5.14
C PHE A 175 -1.66 -17.61 6.52
N SER A 176 -2.44 -17.47 7.58
CA SER A 176 -1.95 -17.45 8.98
C SER A 176 -2.51 -18.59 9.82
N LYS A 177 -1.72 -19.09 10.77
CA LYS A 177 -2.19 -19.97 11.83
C LYS A 177 -2.76 -19.15 12.98
N PHE A 178 -3.73 -19.71 13.71
CA PHE A 178 -4.30 -19.08 14.90
C PHE A 178 -3.92 -19.87 16.16
N ASP A 179 -3.57 -19.16 17.23
CA ASP A 179 -3.38 -19.76 18.55
C ASP A 179 -4.71 -19.86 19.32
N VAL A 180 -4.64 -20.29 20.57
CA VAL A 180 -5.81 -20.41 21.46
C VAL A 180 -6.46 -19.06 21.78
N ASP A 181 -5.71 -17.96 21.63
CA ASP A 181 -6.16 -16.59 21.88
C ASP A 181 -6.59 -15.88 20.58
N ASN A 182 -6.82 -16.62 19.47
CA ASN A 182 -7.13 -16.10 18.14
C ASN A 182 -6.07 -15.15 17.56
N ARG A 183 -4.80 -15.26 17.97
CA ARG A 183 -3.71 -14.44 17.41
C ARG A 183 -3.12 -15.11 16.17
N ALA A 184 -2.98 -14.31 15.12
CA ALA A 184 -2.38 -14.74 13.85
C ALA A 184 -0.85 -14.85 13.96
N TYR A 185 -0.28 -15.99 13.54
CA TYR A 185 1.17 -16.17 13.39
C TYR A 185 1.53 -16.99 12.15
N LEU A 186 2.77 -16.82 11.68
CA LEU A 186 3.31 -17.46 10.47
C LEU A 186 4.46 -18.44 10.76
N ASN A 187 4.86 -18.58 12.02
CA ASN A 187 6.00 -19.43 12.36
C ASN A 187 5.71 -20.91 12.07
N ILE A 188 6.74 -21.56 11.51
CA ILE A 188 6.81 -23.01 11.27
C ILE A 188 6.84 -23.72 12.62
#